data_AF-A0A3M0ZBM5-F1
#
_entry.id   AF-A0A3M0ZBM5-F1
#
_cell.length_a   1.000
_cell.length_b   1.000
_cell.length_c   1.000
_cell.angle_alpha   90.00
_cell.angle_beta   90.00
_cell.angle_gamma   90.00
#
_symmetry.space_group_name_H-M   'P 1'
#
loop_
_entity.id
_entity.type
_entity.pdbx_description
1 polymer ?
#
loop_
_entity_poly.entity_id
_entity_poly.type
_entity_poly.pdbx_seq_one_letter_code
_entity_poly.pdbx_strand_id
1 'polypeptide(L)'
;MRPVKGWPILIFLALVAVAVGLSVPAAAALGGLVDLGAVQGVFLALLWLLLFYAALILLYRLFLWRWPLPEGEIPEGSREERIYHVYLLFYLLFFYPPLRSRLLPVPLLRLVYQALGARMGPDSYSAGLLMDPPLIELGARTLVGEDAIVFAHAIEGRRLSHARVRIGSGVTIGARAILMSGVEVGDGAL
;
A
#
# COMPACT_ATOMS: atom_id res chain seq x y z
N MET A 1 20.64 6.79 5.65
CA MET A 1 19.29 6.28 5.96
C MET A 1 19.05 6.37 7.45
N ARG A 2 17.91 6.92 7.88
CA ARG A 2 17.58 7.09 9.31
C ARG A 2 17.05 5.76 9.87
N PRO A 3 17.48 5.32 11.07
CA PRO A 3 17.05 4.05 11.62
C PRO A 3 15.60 4.09 12.12
N VAL A 4 14.87 3.00 11.91
CA VAL A 4 13.54 2.82 12.51
C VAL A 4 13.71 2.68 14.02
N LYS A 5 13.12 3.61 14.79
CA LYS A 5 13.18 3.60 16.25
C LYS A 5 12.22 2.56 16.84
N GLY A 6 12.46 2.14 18.09
CA GLY A 6 11.64 1.11 18.76
C GLY A 6 10.15 1.48 18.90
N TRP A 7 9.83 2.76 19.09
CA TRP A 7 8.43 3.18 19.31
C TRP A 7 7.50 2.94 18.10
N PRO A 8 7.85 3.33 16.86
CA PRO A 8 7.12 2.90 15.66
C PRO A 8 6.91 1.38 15.56
N ILE A 9 7.93 0.59 15.91
CA ILE A 9 7.85 -0.87 15.88
C ILE A 9 6.79 -1.38 16.86
N LEU A 10 6.75 -0.84 18.09
CA LEU A 10 5.74 -1.22 19.08
C LEU A 10 4.32 -0.88 18.62
N ILE A 11 4.11 0.31 18.03
CA ILE A 11 2.80 0.70 17.48
C ILE A 11 2.40 -0.26 16.35
N PHE A 12 3.32 -0.53 15.42
CA PHE A 12 3.10 -1.46 14.32
C PHE A 12 2.72 -2.86 14.82
N LEU A 13 3.49 -3.42 15.76
CA LEU A 13 3.22 -4.73 16.35
C LEU A 13 1.87 -4.77 17.07
N ALA A 14 1.52 -3.71 17.80
CA ALA A 14 0.23 -3.61 18.47
C ALA A 14 -0.93 -3.63 17.44
N LEU A 15 -0.83 -2.88 16.35
CA LEU A 15 -1.84 -2.88 15.30
C LEU A 15 -1.93 -4.23 14.57
N VAL A 16 -0.80 -4.90 14.32
CA VAL A 16 -0.79 -6.26 13.75
C VAL A 16 -1.44 -7.25 14.70
N ALA A 17 -1.17 -7.16 16.00
CA ALA A 17 -1.82 -8.01 17.00
C ALA A 17 -3.34 -7.82 17.01
N VAL A 18 -3.82 -6.57 16.85
CA VAL A 18 -5.25 -6.29 16.67
C VAL A 18 -5.77 -6.93 15.38
N ALA A 19 -5.05 -6.83 14.26
CA ALA A 19 -5.46 -7.48 13.00
C ALA A 19 -5.61 -9.00 13.14
N VAL A 20 -4.67 -9.66 13.83
CA VAL A 20 -4.74 -11.09 14.13
C VAL A 20 -5.92 -11.39 15.06
N GLY A 21 -6.06 -10.62 16.14
CA GLY A 21 -7.13 -10.79 17.13
C GLY A 21 -8.54 -10.60 16.55
N LEU A 22 -8.70 -9.79 15.50
CA LEU A 22 -9.96 -9.64 14.77
C LEU A 22 -10.18 -10.74 13.73
N SER A 23 -9.15 -11.09 12.97
CA SER A 23 -9.27 -12.01 11.82
C SER A 23 -9.44 -13.48 12.20
N VAL A 24 -8.76 -13.95 13.24
CA VAL A 24 -8.85 -15.36 13.69
C VAL A 24 -10.25 -15.75 14.14
N PRO A 25 -10.90 -15.07 15.11
CA PRO A 25 -12.24 -15.43 15.54
C PRO A 25 -13.27 -15.21 14.43
N ALA A 26 -13.09 -14.19 13.57
CA ALA A 26 -13.96 -13.98 12.42
C ALA A 26 -13.88 -15.15 11.43
N ALA A 27 -12.68 -15.65 11.13
CA ALA A 27 -12.49 -16.80 10.24
C ALA A 27 -13.09 -18.09 10.84
N ALA A 28 -12.90 -18.32 12.14
CA ALA A 28 -13.47 -19.47 12.83
C ALA A 28 -15.01 -19.42 12.85
N ALA A 29 -15.58 -18.26 13.15
CA ALA A 29 -17.03 -18.05 13.19
C ALA A 29 -17.66 -18.24 11.80
N LEU A 30 -17.12 -17.59 10.77
CA LEU A 30 -17.64 -17.66 9.40
C LEU A 30 -17.40 -19.03 8.77
N GLY A 31 -16.22 -19.62 8.99
CA GLY A 31 -15.89 -20.92 8.46
C GLY A 31 -16.67 -22.06 9.09
N GLY A 32 -17.05 -21.93 10.37
CA GLY A 32 -17.94 -22.87 11.04
C GLY A 32 -19.39 -22.90 10.50
N LEU A 33 -19.78 -21.93 9.66
CA LEU A 33 -21.11 -21.90 9.03
C LEU A 33 -21.22 -22.85 7.84
N VAL A 34 -20.10 -23.35 7.32
CA VAL A 34 -20.04 -24.19 6.13
C VAL A 34 -19.28 -25.46 6.46
N ASP A 35 -19.83 -26.61 6.12
CA ASP A 35 -19.14 -27.90 6.19
C ASP A 35 -18.66 -28.29 4.79
N LEU A 36 -17.35 -28.21 4.57
CA LEU A 36 -16.69 -28.62 3.34
C LEU A 36 -15.95 -29.97 3.49
N GLY A 37 -16.16 -30.68 4.60
CA GLY A 37 -15.52 -31.96 4.88
C GLY A 37 -14.00 -31.89 4.80
N ALA A 38 -13.42 -32.68 3.88
CA ALA A 38 -11.97 -32.84 3.77
C ALA A 38 -11.18 -31.55 3.46
N VAL A 39 -11.81 -30.54 2.84
CA VAL A 39 -11.13 -29.28 2.48
C VAL A 39 -11.36 -28.14 3.48
N GLN A 40 -12.03 -28.41 4.61
CA GLN A 40 -12.38 -27.40 5.61
C GLN A 40 -11.15 -26.62 6.13
N GLY A 41 -10.04 -27.33 6.39
CA GLY A 41 -8.81 -26.69 6.88
C GLY A 41 -8.21 -25.71 5.87
N VAL A 42 -8.20 -26.06 4.58
CA VAL A 42 -7.69 -25.19 3.51
C VAL A 42 -8.59 -23.95 3.36
N PHE A 43 -9.91 -24.16 3.38
CA PHE A 43 -10.87 -23.07 3.32
C PHE A 43 -10.70 -22.08 4.49
N LEU A 44 -10.60 -22.59 5.72
CA LEU A 44 -10.36 -21.76 6.91
C LEU A 44 -9.06 -20.96 6.82
N ALA A 45 -7.98 -21.57 6.32
CA ALA A 45 -6.71 -20.88 6.15
C ALA A 45 -6.79 -19.74 5.12
N LEU A 46 -7.44 -19.98 3.97
CA LEU A 46 -7.64 -18.97 2.93
C LEU A 46 -8.57 -17.85 3.39
N LEU A 47 -9.66 -18.20 4.08
CA LEU A 47 -10.60 -17.24 4.66
C LEU A 47 -9.92 -16.37 5.72
N TRP A 48 -9.13 -16.98 6.61
CA TRP A 48 -8.35 -16.24 7.60
C TRP A 48 -7.36 -15.30 6.93
N LEU A 49 -6.62 -15.75 5.92
CA LEU A 49 -5.66 -14.92 5.21
C LEU A 49 -6.35 -13.69 4.57
N LEU A 50 -7.51 -13.90 3.93
CA LEU A 50 -8.31 -12.83 3.34
C LEU A 50 -8.76 -11.81 4.41
N LEU A 51 -9.33 -12.29 5.53
CA LEU A 51 -9.80 -11.44 6.62
C LEU A 51 -8.65 -10.72 7.33
N PHE A 52 -7.49 -11.36 7.46
CA PHE A 52 -6.29 -10.77 8.03
C PHE A 52 -5.79 -9.60 7.18
N TYR A 53 -5.69 -9.76 5.85
CA TYR A 53 -5.33 -8.65 4.96
C TYR A 53 -6.38 -7.55 4.95
N ALA A 54 -7.68 -7.88 5.01
CA ALA A 54 -8.74 -6.90 5.13
C ALA A 54 -8.62 -6.07 6.42
N ALA A 55 -8.35 -6.73 7.56
CA ALA A 55 -8.12 -6.07 8.85
C ALA A 55 -6.84 -5.21 8.84
N LEU A 56 -5.75 -5.71 8.24
CA LEU A 56 -4.52 -4.93 8.06
C LEU A 56 -4.76 -3.65 7.26
N ILE A 57 -5.42 -3.75 6.10
CA ILE A 57 -5.75 -2.60 5.26
C ILE A 57 -6.64 -1.63 6.04
N LEU A 58 -7.66 -2.12 6.73
CA LEU A 58 -8.55 -1.26 7.53
C LEU A 58 -7.78 -0.48 8.60
N LEU A 59 -6.96 -1.16 9.41
CA LEU A 59 -6.18 -0.52 10.47
C LEU A 59 -5.13 0.44 9.91
N TYR A 60 -4.46 0.06 8.83
CA TYR A 60 -3.54 0.92 8.09
C TYR A 60 -4.23 2.19 7.58
N ARG A 61 -5.42 2.06 6.99
CA ARG A 61 -6.21 3.20 6.48
C ARG A 61 -6.73 4.07 7.61
N LEU A 62 -7.18 3.48 8.72
CA LEU A 62 -7.62 4.22 9.91
C LEU A 62 -6.45 4.99 10.54
N PHE A 63 -5.28 4.37 10.61
CA PHE A 63 -4.05 4.99 11.10
C PHE A 63 -3.68 6.22 10.23
N LEU A 64 -3.65 6.06 8.90
CA LEU A 64 -3.35 7.16 7.98
C LEU A 64 -4.45 8.22 7.90
N TRP A 65 -5.71 7.85 8.09
CA TRP A 65 -6.81 8.81 8.17
C TRP A 65 -6.65 9.70 9.41
N ARG A 66 -6.26 9.12 10.54
CA ARG A 66 -6.00 9.86 11.78
C ARG A 66 -4.70 10.65 11.77
N TRP A 67 -3.69 10.13 11.07
CA TRP A 67 -2.34 10.68 10.98
C TRP A 67 -1.84 10.59 9.53
N PRO A 68 -2.26 11.54 8.66
CA PRO A 68 -1.88 11.53 7.26
C PRO A 68 -0.39 11.75 7.07
N LEU A 69 0.16 11.18 5.98
CA LEU A 69 1.54 11.44 5.59
C LEU A 69 1.66 12.92 5.16
N PRO A 70 2.60 13.68 5.74
CA PRO A 70 2.82 15.07 5.34
C PRO A 70 3.52 15.11 3.98
N GLU A 71 3.28 16.19 3.24
CA GLU A 71 4.09 16.57 2.07
C GLU A 71 5.18 17.57 2.48
N GLY A 72 6.30 17.56 1.78
CA GLY A 72 7.50 18.33 2.09
C GLY A 72 8.56 17.54 2.85
N GLU A 73 9.55 18.25 3.38
CA GLU A 73 10.61 17.64 4.19
C GLU A 73 10.11 17.19 5.56
N ILE A 74 10.50 15.99 5.96
CA ILE A 74 10.19 15.39 7.25
C ILE A 74 11.38 15.59 8.20
N PRO A 75 11.23 16.41 9.26
CA PRO A 75 12.31 16.66 10.20
C PRO A 75 12.67 15.38 10.96
N GLU A 76 13.94 15.22 11.29
CA GLU A 76 14.41 14.07 12.05
C GLU A 76 13.92 14.12 13.51
N GLY A 77 13.50 12.98 14.05
CA GLY A 77 12.95 12.87 15.40
C GLY A 77 11.54 13.42 15.55
N SER A 78 10.95 13.92 14.47
CA SER A 78 9.61 14.49 14.46
C SER A 78 8.50 13.45 14.70
N ARG A 79 7.27 13.92 14.88
CA ARG A 79 6.10 13.04 14.96
C ARG A 79 5.79 12.43 13.60
N GLU A 80 6.01 13.20 12.55
CA GLU A 80 5.83 12.88 11.14
C GLU A 80 6.74 11.72 10.73
N GLU A 81 8.00 11.75 11.16
CA GLU A 81 8.94 10.64 10.95
C GLU A 81 8.46 9.35 11.63
N ARG A 82 7.88 9.46 12.84
CA ARG A 82 7.33 8.28 13.54
C ARG A 82 6.14 7.69 12.79
N ILE A 83 5.25 8.55 12.29
CA ILE A 83 4.09 8.15 11.47
C ILE A 83 4.58 7.45 10.19
N TYR A 84 5.55 8.05 9.49
CA TYR A 84 6.16 7.47 8.31
C TYR A 84 6.76 6.08 8.57
N HIS A 85 7.49 5.90 9.68
CA HIS A 85 8.06 4.60 10.00
C HIS A 85 7.00 3.52 10.27
N VAL A 86 5.88 3.85 10.92
CA VAL A 86 4.77 2.90 11.09
C VAL A 86 4.19 2.52 9.72
N TYR A 87 3.90 3.52 8.89
CA TYR A 87 3.45 3.33 7.50
C TYR A 87 4.41 2.43 6.71
N LEU A 88 5.72 2.70 6.79
CA LEU A 88 6.76 1.99 6.06
C LEU A 88 6.85 0.53 6.49
N LEU A 89 6.70 0.24 7.79
CA LEU A 89 6.67 -1.14 8.29
C LEU A 89 5.48 -1.93 7.74
N PHE A 90 4.28 -1.34 7.72
CA PHE A 90 3.13 -1.98 7.07
C PHE A 90 3.39 -2.25 5.60
N TYR A 91 3.87 -1.23 4.89
CA TYR A 91 4.11 -1.33 3.46
C TYR A 91 5.16 -2.39 3.15
N LEU A 92 6.33 -2.35 3.77
CA LEU A 92 7.43 -3.27 3.49
C LEU A 92 7.15 -4.71 3.92
N LEU A 93 6.51 -4.93 5.07
CA LEU A 93 6.31 -6.29 5.60
C LEU A 93 5.09 -7.00 5.00
N PHE A 94 4.01 -6.27 4.72
CA PHE A 94 2.74 -6.88 4.30
C PHE A 94 2.34 -6.57 2.87
N PHE A 95 2.52 -5.35 2.39
CA PHE A 95 1.95 -4.95 1.09
C PHE A 95 2.94 -5.10 -0.06
N TYR A 96 4.20 -4.76 0.14
CA TYR A 96 5.25 -4.85 -0.87
C TYR A 96 5.48 -6.28 -1.39
N PRO A 97 5.56 -7.34 -0.54
CA PRO A 97 5.77 -8.70 -1.03
C PRO A 97 4.68 -9.19 -2.01
N PRO A 98 3.37 -9.13 -1.69
CA PRO A 98 2.33 -9.57 -2.63
C PRO A 98 2.26 -8.67 -3.87
N LEU A 99 2.43 -7.35 -3.73
CA LEU A 99 2.45 -6.43 -4.87
C LEU A 99 3.58 -6.75 -5.87
N ARG A 100 4.75 -7.19 -5.37
CA ARG A 100 5.90 -7.54 -6.21
C ARG A 100 5.92 -8.99 -6.70
N SER A 101 5.13 -9.87 -6.08
CA SER A 101 5.15 -11.32 -6.35
C SER A 101 4.60 -11.72 -7.73
N ARG A 102 3.93 -10.82 -8.46
CA ARG A 102 3.23 -11.09 -9.73
C ARG A 102 2.07 -12.10 -9.62
N LEU A 103 1.66 -12.46 -8.40
CA LEU A 103 0.54 -13.38 -8.17
C LEU A 103 -0.82 -12.73 -8.42
N LEU A 104 -0.93 -11.42 -8.24
CA LEU A 104 -2.17 -10.68 -8.40
C LEU A 104 -2.30 -10.16 -9.84
N PRO A 105 -3.41 -10.45 -10.54
CA PRO A 105 -3.64 -9.89 -11.87
C PRO A 105 -3.84 -8.38 -11.80
N VAL A 106 -3.48 -7.67 -12.88
CA VAL A 106 -3.51 -6.20 -12.94
C VAL A 106 -4.87 -5.57 -12.55
N PRO A 107 -6.04 -6.12 -12.96
CA PRO A 107 -7.33 -5.60 -12.49
C PRO A 107 -7.52 -5.70 -10.98
N LEU A 108 -6.98 -6.75 -10.33
CA LEU A 108 -7.04 -6.89 -8.88
C LEU A 108 -6.04 -5.96 -8.19
N LEU A 109 -4.84 -5.76 -8.76
CA LEU A 109 -3.85 -4.80 -8.27
C LEU A 109 -4.42 -3.38 -8.20
N ARG A 110 -5.24 -2.97 -9.19
CA ARG A 110 -5.96 -1.68 -9.13
C ARG A 110 -6.76 -1.55 -7.83
N LEU A 111 -7.55 -2.56 -7.47
CA LEU A 111 -8.35 -2.54 -6.24
C LEU A 111 -7.47 -2.49 -5.00
N VAL A 112 -6.35 -3.24 -4.99
CA VAL A 112 -5.39 -3.22 -3.89
C VAL A 112 -4.76 -1.84 -3.74
N TYR A 113 -4.28 -1.22 -4.82
CA TYR A 113 -3.70 0.13 -4.77
C TYR A 113 -4.72 1.17 -4.28
N GLN A 114 -5.97 1.09 -4.74
CA GLN A 114 -7.05 1.95 -4.23
C GLN A 114 -7.31 1.72 -2.74
N ALA A 115 -7.34 0.46 -2.29
CA ALA A 115 -7.52 0.10 -0.90
C ALA A 115 -6.35 0.59 -0.02
N LEU A 116 -5.13 0.63 -0.55
CA LEU A 116 -3.95 1.22 0.10
C LEU A 116 -3.93 2.75 0.02
N GLY A 117 -4.75 3.37 -0.82
CA GLY A 117 -4.97 4.81 -0.83
C GLY A 117 -4.61 5.55 -2.12
N ALA A 118 -4.18 4.85 -3.17
CA ALA A 118 -3.99 5.47 -4.48
C ALA A 118 -5.32 5.97 -5.03
N ARG A 119 -5.29 7.17 -5.61
CA ARG A 119 -6.41 7.70 -6.36
C ARG A 119 -6.22 7.28 -7.82
N MET A 120 -7.09 6.42 -8.32
CA MET A 120 -6.99 5.91 -9.69
C MET A 120 -8.30 6.20 -10.42
N GLY A 121 -8.23 7.01 -11.48
CA GLY A 121 -9.35 7.31 -12.38
C GLY A 121 -9.90 6.05 -13.08
N PRO A 122 -11.08 6.12 -13.71
CA PRO A 122 -11.68 4.98 -14.40
C PRO A 122 -10.75 4.41 -15.49
N ASP A 123 -10.77 3.10 -15.67
CA ASP A 123 -9.99 2.36 -16.68
C ASP A 123 -8.46 2.57 -16.62
N SER A 124 -7.95 2.90 -15.43
CA SER A 124 -6.51 3.07 -15.21
C SER A 124 -5.90 1.88 -14.48
N TYR A 125 -4.71 1.48 -14.88
CA TYR A 125 -4.09 0.26 -14.39
C TYR A 125 -2.60 0.44 -14.17
N SER A 126 -2.07 -0.26 -13.17
CA SER A 126 -0.64 -0.32 -12.93
C SER A 126 -0.20 -1.76 -12.91
N ALA A 127 0.57 -2.15 -13.94
CA ALA A 127 1.40 -3.34 -13.92
C ALA A 127 2.76 -3.07 -13.24
N GLY A 128 3.09 -1.79 -13.03
CA GLY A 128 4.22 -1.34 -12.22
C GLY A 128 3.88 -1.27 -10.73
N LEU A 129 4.88 -0.83 -9.96
CA LEU A 129 4.83 -0.69 -8.51
C LEU A 129 4.59 0.76 -8.09
N LEU A 130 3.48 0.99 -7.39
CA LEU A 130 3.19 2.26 -6.72
C LEU A 130 3.71 2.16 -5.27
N MET A 131 4.87 2.77 -5.00
CA MET A 131 5.56 2.64 -3.71
C MET A 131 4.82 3.36 -2.58
N ASP A 132 4.18 4.48 -2.89
CA ASP A 132 3.44 5.27 -1.90
C ASP A 132 2.00 5.54 -2.31
N PRO A 133 1.12 4.50 -2.32
CA PRO A 133 -0.25 4.63 -2.80
C PRO A 133 -0.99 5.85 -2.25
N PRO A 134 -0.97 6.20 -0.94
CA PRO A 134 -1.67 7.39 -0.42
C PRO A 134 -1.28 8.74 -1.04
N LEU A 135 -0.15 8.80 -1.74
CA LEU A 135 0.45 9.99 -2.33
C LEU A 135 0.48 9.95 -3.88
N ILE A 136 -0.13 8.92 -4.49
CA ILE A 136 -0.12 8.73 -5.95
C ILE A 136 -1.53 8.92 -6.51
N GLU A 137 -1.63 9.75 -7.55
CA GLU A 137 -2.86 10.03 -8.27
C GLU A 137 -2.68 9.70 -9.76
N LEU A 138 -3.58 8.88 -10.30
CA LEU A 138 -3.65 8.54 -11.73
C LEU A 138 -4.99 9.04 -12.28
N GLY A 139 -4.96 9.74 -13.42
CA GLY A 139 -6.13 10.14 -14.19
C GLY A 139 -6.88 8.95 -14.81
N ALA A 140 -7.85 9.22 -15.67
CA ALA A 140 -8.64 8.20 -16.36
C ALA A 140 -7.89 7.60 -17.55
N ARG A 141 -8.09 6.30 -17.84
CA ARG A 141 -7.49 5.59 -18.99
C ARG A 141 -5.97 5.69 -19.02
N THR A 142 -5.35 5.62 -17.85
CA THR A 142 -3.89 5.77 -17.68
C THR A 142 -3.26 4.43 -17.35
N LEU A 143 -2.16 4.11 -18.01
CA LEU A 143 -1.46 2.84 -17.88
C LEU A 143 -0.06 3.06 -17.33
N VAL A 144 0.28 2.35 -16.26
CA VAL A 144 1.65 2.25 -15.76
C VAL A 144 2.21 0.89 -16.14
N GLY A 145 3.23 0.90 -17.00
CA GLY A 145 3.84 -0.28 -17.59
C GLY A 145 4.48 -1.22 -16.57
N GLU A 146 4.72 -2.45 -16.99
CA GLU A 146 5.32 -3.50 -16.15
C GLU A 146 6.67 -3.05 -15.56
N ASP A 147 6.88 -3.37 -14.29
CA ASP A 147 8.10 -3.06 -13.53
C ASP A 147 8.47 -1.56 -13.48
N ALA A 148 7.59 -0.65 -13.95
CA ALA A 148 7.76 0.78 -13.69
C ALA A 148 7.59 1.03 -12.19
N ILE A 149 8.34 2.00 -11.65
CA ILE A 149 8.30 2.31 -10.22
C ILE A 149 7.96 3.78 -10.04
N VAL A 150 6.93 4.05 -9.24
CA VAL A 150 6.50 5.39 -8.88
C VAL A 150 6.78 5.60 -7.39
N PHE A 151 7.71 6.51 -7.09
CA PHE A 151 8.05 6.93 -5.74
C PHE A 151 7.38 8.27 -5.44
N ALA A 152 6.70 8.39 -4.30
CA ALA A 152 6.25 9.69 -3.78
C ALA A 152 7.08 10.13 -2.56
N HIS A 153 8.16 9.40 -2.26
CA HIS A 153 9.16 9.75 -1.26
C HIS A 153 10.55 9.96 -1.89
N ALA A 154 11.36 10.80 -1.24
CA ALA A 154 12.78 10.93 -1.52
C ALA A 154 13.58 10.72 -0.23
N ILE A 155 14.65 9.91 -0.34
CA ILE A 155 15.58 9.64 0.76
C ILE A 155 17.00 9.92 0.27
N GLU A 156 17.55 11.06 0.70
CA GLU A 156 18.89 11.51 0.29
C GLU A 156 19.77 11.66 1.52
N GLY A 157 20.56 10.62 1.80
CA GLY A 157 21.41 10.54 3.00
C GLY A 157 20.59 10.53 4.29
N ARG A 158 20.45 11.71 4.91
CA ARG A 158 19.59 11.95 6.09
C ARG A 158 18.37 12.81 5.77
N ARG A 159 18.16 13.30 4.54
CA ARG A 159 16.91 13.95 4.16
C ARG A 159 15.85 12.91 3.85
N LEU A 160 14.64 13.17 4.32
CA LEU A 160 13.44 12.39 4.03
C LEU A 160 12.37 13.42 3.65
N SER A 161 11.72 13.23 2.52
CA SER A 161 10.61 14.07 2.09
C SER A 161 9.57 13.25 1.36
N HIS A 162 8.36 13.78 1.33
CA HIS A 162 7.29 13.29 0.48
C HIS A 162 6.84 14.38 -0.49
N ALA A 163 6.55 14.00 -1.72
CA ALA A 163 5.89 14.86 -2.68
C ALA A 163 4.99 13.99 -3.55
N ARG A 164 3.70 14.37 -3.65
CA ARG A 164 2.73 13.61 -4.44
C ARG A 164 3.20 13.46 -5.88
N VAL A 165 2.86 12.31 -6.47
CA VAL A 165 3.00 12.11 -7.91
C VAL A 165 1.61 12.17 -8.54
N ARG A 166 1.46 13.03 -9.55
CA ARG A 166 0.19 13.20 -10.27
C ARG A 166 0.41 12.82 -11.73
N ILE A 167 -0.30 11.80 -12.18
CA ILE A 167 -0.26 11.35 -13.57
C ILE A 167 -1.62 11.64 -14.17
N GLY A 168 -1.64 12.41 -15.26
CA GLY A 168 -2.84 12.82 -15.96
C GLY A 168 -3.64 11.67 -16.55
N SER A 169 -4.67 12.01 -17.32
CA SER A 169 -5.54 11.09 -18.04
C SER A 169 -5.00 10.74 -19.41
N GLY A 170 -5.24 9.51 -19.87
CA GLY A 170 -4.77 9.04 -21.18
C GLY A 170 -3.25 8.92 -21.26
N VAL A 171 -2.56 8.79 -20.12
CA VAL A 171 -1.11 8.70 -20.05
C VAL A 171 -0.67 7.24 -20.15
N THR A 172 0.43 6.99 -20.85
CA THR A 172 1.15 5.71 -20.75
C THR A 172 2.52 5.97 -20.13
N ILE A 173 2.83 5.30 -19.03
CA ILE A 173 4.17 5.24 -18.49
C ILE A 173 4.83 3.97 -19.01
N GLY A 174 5.94 4.10 -19.73
CA GLY A 174 6.69 2.98 -20.27
C GLY A 174 7.10 1.95 -19.21
N ALA A 175 7.22 0.68 -19.63
CA ALA A 175 7.71 -0.38 -18.76
C ALA A 175 9.10 -0.03 -18.19
N ARG A 176 9.34 -0.38 -16.92
CA ARG A 176 10.60 -0.12 -16.20
C ARG A 176 11.00 1.35 -16.06
N ALA A 177 10.11 2.29 -16.38
CA ALA A 177 10.33 3.70 -16.10
C ALA A 177 10.37 3.96 -14.58
N ILE A 178 11.09 5.00 -14.18
CA ILE A 178 11.16 5.44 -12.79
C ILE A 178 10.61 6.86 -12.71
N LEU A 179 9.53 7.04 -11.95
CA LEU A 179 8.97 8.35 -11.63
C LEU A 179 9.37 8.68 -10.19
N MET A 180 10.06 9.81 -10.05
CA MET A 180 10.53 10.31 -8.76
C MET A 180 9.43 11.11 -8.05
N SER A 181 9.65 11.37 -6.76
CA SER A 181 8.72 12.15 -5.93
C SER A 181 8.47 13.53 -6.52
N GLY A 182 7.21 13.99 -6.51
CA GLY A 182 6.83 15.32 -6.98
C GLY A 182 6.66 15.44 -8.50
N VAL A 183 6.82 14.36 -9.26
CA VAL A 183 6.59 14.37 -10.71
C VAL A 183 5.11 14.62 -11.01
N GLU A 184 4.85 15.54 -11.94
CA GLU A 184 3.55 15.75 -12.56
C GLU A 184 3.65 15.41 -14.06
N VAL A 185 2.81 14.50 -14.53
CA VAL A 185 2.72 14.11 -15.94
C VAL A 185 1.41 14.64 -16.51
N GLY A 186 1.49 15.47 -17.55
CA GLY A 186 0.33 16.04 -18.21
C GLY A 186 -0.51 14.98 -18.94
N ASP A 187 -1.77 15.34 -19.23
CA ASP A 187 -2.69 14.48 -19.98
C ASP A 187 -2.13 14.09 -21.36
N GLY A 188 -2.35 12.84 -21.77
CA GLY A 188 -1.98 12.33 -23.09
C GLY A 188 -0.48 12.06 -23.33
N ALA A 189 0.36 12.16 -22.30
CA ALA A 189 1.79 11.86 -22.40
C ALA A 189 2.11 10.36 -22.57
N LEU A 190 3.29 10.07 -23.12
CA LEU A 190 3.86 8.72 -23.34
C LEU A 190 5.29 8.63 -22.78
#